data_AF-G7H3Z3-F1
#
_entry.id   AF-G7H3Z3-F1
#
_cell.length_a   1.000
_cell.length_b   1.000
_cell.length_c   1.000
_cell.angle_alpha   90.00
_cell.angle_beta   90.00
_cell.angle_gamma   90.00
#
_symmetry.space_group_name_H-M   'P 1'
#
loop_
_entity.id
_entity.type
_entity.pdbx_description
1 polymer ?
#
loop_
_entity_poly.entity_id
_entity_poly.type
_entity_poly.pdbx_seq_one_letter_code
_entity_poly.pdbx_strand_id
1 'polypeptide(L)'
;MSRNVQITFDCHDPRALSVFWREALGYVIPGPPGVDVPGLTGDERMAALERESDRLVDLGARRLERHEPAPPMAAGHLVMADPEGNEFCLD
;
A
#
# COMPACT_ATOMS: atom_id res chain seq x y z
N MET A 1 -17.26 -5.58 -16.59
CA MET A 1 -18.13 -4.78 -15.70
C MET A 1 -17.28 -4.26 -14.56
N SER A 2 -17.09 -2.95 -14.43
CA SER A 2 -16.53 -2.36 -13.21
C SER A 2 -17.65 -2.20 -12.18
N ARG A 3 -17.34 -2.45 -10.91
CA ARG A 3 -18.22 -2.14 -9.77
C ARG A 3 -17.64 -0.93 -9.07
N ASN A 4 -18.47 0.07 -8.80
CA ASN A 4 -18.08 1.17 -7.92
C ASN A 4 -18.22 0.69 -6.48
N VAL A 5 -17.10 0.63 -5.76
CA VAL A 5 -17.05 0.28 -4.34
C VAL A 5 -16.70 1.55 -3.58
N GLN A 6 -17.51 1.88 -2.57
CA GLN A 6 -17.21 2.92 -1.60
C GLN A 6 -16.89 2.24 -0.28
N ILE A 7 -15.70 2.51 0.26
CA ILE A 7 -15.26 2.00 1.56
C ILE A 7 -15.30 3.18 2.54
N THR A 8 -16.03 3.01 3.64
CA THR A 8 -16.08 3.95 4.76
C THR A 8 -15.59 3.21 6.00
N PHE A 9 -14.61 3.78 6.68
CA PHE A 9 -14.11 3.28 7.96
C PHE A 9 -14.11 4.45 8.97
N ASP A 10 -14.13 4.11 10.26
CA ASP A 10 -14.14 5.11 11.32
C ASP A 10 -12.80 5.84 11.39
N CYS A 11 -12.86 7.15 11.58
CA CYS A 11 -11.69 8.02 11.63
C CYS A 11 -11.86 9.04 12.75
N HIS A 12 -10.83 9.18 13.57
CA HIS A 12 -10.81 10.11 14.69
C HIS A 12 -10.47 11.54 14.24
N ASP A 13 -9.50 11.71 13.34
CA ASP A 13 -9.12 12.99 12.73
C ASP A 13 -9.15 12.89 11.19
N PRO A 14 -10.29 13.21 10.56
CA PRO A 14 -10.45 13.09 9.10
C PRO A 14 -9.54 14.04 8.32
N ARG A 15 -9.04 15.12 8.94
CA ARG A 15 -8.13 16.05 8.26
C ARG A 15 -6.73 15.46 8.20
N ALA A 16 -6.20 14.99 9.33
CA ALA A 16 -4.88 14.37 9.35
C ALA A 16 -4.85 13.17 8.40
N LEU A 17 -5.89 12.35 8.44
CA LEU A 17 -5.93 11.14 7.66
C LEU A 17 -6.12 11.38 6.16
N SER A 18 -6.89 12.40 5.76
CA SER A 18 -6.99 12.79 4.34
C SER A 18 -5.70 13.37 3.78
N VAL A 19 -4.90 14.09 4.58
CA VAL A 19 -3.57 14.58 4.16
C VAL A 19 -2.62 13.41 3.96
N PHE A 20 -2.61 12.45 4.88
CA PHE A 20 -1.82 11.23 4.75
C PHE A 20 -2.17 10.47 3.48
N TRP A 21 -3.43 10.08 3.28
CA TRP A 21 -3.82 9.26 2.11
C TRP A 21 -3.64 9.97 0.77
N ARG A 22 -3.78 11.31 0.73
CA ARG A 22 -3.48 12.10 -0.47
C ARG A 22 -2.00 11.96 -0.89
N GLU A 23 -1.10 12.05 0.07
CA GLU A 23 0.36 11.95 -0.17
C GLU A 23 0.82 10.49 -0.34
N ALA A 24 0.20 9.56 0.41
CA ALA A 24 0.51 8.13 0.34
C ALA A 24 0.16 7.55 -1.03
N LEU A 25 -1.04 7.83 -1.53
CA LEU A 25 -1.52 7.18 -2.75
C LEU A 25 -0.86 7.71 -4.02
N GLY A 26 -0.36 8.96 -4.05
CA GLY A 26 0.30 9.55 -5.22
C GLY A 26 -0.41 9.26 -6.56
N TYR A 27 -1.75 9.17 -6.52
CA TYR A 27 -2.56 8.21 -7.28
C TYR A 27 -2.16 8.07 -8.77
N VAL A 28 -1.59 6.91 -9.14
CA VAL A 28 -1.51 6.45 -10.54
C VAL A 28 -2.42 5.24 -10.68
N ILE A 29 -3.40 5.37 -11.59
CA ILE A 29 -4.36 4.31 -11.94
C ILE A 29 -3.56 3.12 -12.52
N PRO A 30 -3.66 1.90 -11.96
CA PRO A 30 -3.05 0.74 -12.59
C PRO A 30 -3.67 0.51 -13.98
N GLY A 31 -2.82 0.12 -14.94
CA GLY A 31 -3.25 -0.26 -16.27
C GLY A 31 -4.27 -1.40 -16.25
N PRO A 32 -5.04 -1.58 -17.35
CA PRO A 32 -6.10 -2.58 -17.41
C PRO A 32 -5.59 -4.01 -17.12
N PRO A 33 -6.45 -4.91 -16.59
CA PRO A 33 -6.06 -6.29 -16.29
C PRO A 33 -5.51 -6.99 -17.54
N GLY A 34 -4.29 -7.55 -17.43
CA GLY A 34 -3.60 -8.23 -18.53
C GLY A 34 -2.37 -7.52 -19.10
N VAL A 35 -1.99 -6.37 -18.52
CA VAL A 35 -0.71 -5.71 -18.79
C VAL A 35 0.21 -5.94 -17.59
N ASP A 36 1.33 -6.64 -17.80
CA ASP A 36 2.47 -6.52 -16.89
C ASP A 36 2.93 -5.06 -16.99
N VAL A 37 2.55 -4.25 -16.00
CA VAL A 37 3.25 -2.99 -15.76
C VAL A 37 4.69 -3.38 -15.46
N PRO A 38 5.70 -2.90 -16.22
CA PRO A 38 7.10 -3.19 -15.94
C PRO A 38 7.41 -2.73 -14.53
N GLY A 39 7.39 -3.68 -13.61
CA GLY A 39 7.42 -3.49 -12.19
C GLY A 39 8.33 -4.56 -11.65
N LEU A 40 9.22 -4.14 -10.78
CA LEU A 40 10.28 -4.94 -10.19
C LEU A 40 9.73 -6.31 -9.74
N THR A 41 10.52 -7.37 -9.89
CA THR A 41 10.12 -8.74 -9.52
C THR A 41 10.99 -9.27 -8.38
N GLY A 42 10.49 -10.26 -7.63
CA GLY A 42 11.24 -10.90 -6.55
C GLY A 42 11.87 -9.90 -5.58
N ASP A 43 13.19 -9.99 -5.39
CA ASP A 43 13.95 -9.16 -4.45
C ASP A 43 13.91 -7.67 -4.81
N GLU A 44 13.91 -7.32 -6.10
CA GLU A 44 13.84 -5.93 -6.53
C GLU A 44 12.48 -5.31 -6.16
N ARG A 45 11.40 -6.11 -6.22
CA ARG A 45 10.07 -5.70 -5.78
C ARG A 45 10.06 -5.47 -4.28
N MET A 46 10.56 -6.44 -3.51
CA MET A 46 10.63 -6.32 -2.06
C MET A 46 11.45 -5.10 -1.63
N ALA A 47 12.58 -4.83 -2.29
CA ALA A 47 13.39 -3.65 -2.03
C ALA A 47 12.66 -2.33 -2.36
N ALA A 48 11.78 -2.31 -3.36
CA ALA A 48 10.94 -1.15 -3.64
C ALA A 48 9.84 -0.97 -2.61
N LEU A 49 9.19 -2.05 -2.16
CA LEU A 49 8.22 -2.01 -1.08
C LEU A 49 8.86 -1.48 0.22
N GLU A 50 10.10 -1.86 0.53
CA GLU A 50 10.83 -1.33 1.69
C GLU A 50 11.11 0.18 1.56
N ARG A 51 11.56 0.65 0.38
CA ARG A 51 11.76 2.10 0.15
C ARG A 51 10.47 2.89 0.27
N GLU A 52 9.36 2.33 -0.20
CA GLU A 52 8.05 2.97 -0.08
C GLU A 52 7.55 2.95 1.37
N SER A 53 7.78 1.85 2.10
CA SER A 53 7.51 1.79 3.54
C SER A 53 8.26 2.89 4.29
N ASP A 54 9.54 3.12 3.98
CA ASP A 54 10.32 4.20 4.62
C ASP A 54 9.69 5.57 4.35
N ARG A 55 9.32 5.86 3.09
CA ARG A 55 8.62 7.10 2.72
C ARG A 55 7.31 7.28 3.49
N LEU A 56 6.53 6.23 3.64
CA LEU A 56 5.24 6.28 4.32
C LEU A 56 5.39 6.42 5.84
N VAL A 57 6.46 5.85 6.43
CA VAL A 57 6.83 6.08 7.83
C VAL A 57 7.16 7.56 8.06
N ASP A 58 7.89 8.20 7.16
CA ASP A 58 8.16 9.65 7.22
C ASP A 58 6.87 10.49 7.14
N LEU A 59 5.81 9.96 6.51
CA LEU A 59 4.48 10.58 6.45
C LEU A 59 3.58 10.25 7.65
N GLY A 60 4.06 9.47 8.62
CA GLY A 60 3.35 9.15 9.86
C GLY A 60 2.72 7.77 9.92
N ALA A 61 2.95 6.91 8.92
CA ALA A 61 2.57 5.50 9.01
C ALA A 61 3.48 4.72 9.97
N ARG A 62 3.07 3.52 10.34
CA ARG A 62 3.87 2.55 11.10
C ARG A 62 4.01 1.26 10.32
N ARG A 63 5.22 0.69 10.28
CA ARG A 63 5.45 -0.66 9.75
C ARG A 63 5.00 -1.69 10.78
N LEU A 64 4.19 -2.67 10.35
CA LEU A 64 3.69 -3.74 11.20
C LEU A 64 4.37 -5.07 10.89
N GLU A 65 4.20 -5.58 9.66
CA GLU A 65 4.66 -6.93 9.29
C GLU A 65 5.27 -6.98 7.89
N ARG A 66 6.00 -8.06 7.62
CA ARG A 66 6.59 -8.39 6.32
C ARG A 66 6.30 -9.86 6.00
N HIS A 67 5.76 -10.09 4.81
CA HIS A 67 5.52 -11.42 4.28
C HIS A 67 6.39 -11.65 3.05
N GLU A 68 7.24 -12.68 3.11
CA GLU A 68 8.07 -13.07 1.97
C GLU A 68 7.23 -13.69 0.83
N PRO A 69 7.67 -13.56 -0.42
CA PRO A 69 7.04 -14.25 -1.54
C PRO A 69 7.03 -15.77 -1.33
N ALA A 70 5.85 -16.39 -1.26
CA ALA A 70 5.70 -17.84 -1.04
C ALA A 70 4.42 -18.42 -1.66
N PRO A 71 4.44 -19.61 -2.30
CA PRO A 71 3.23 -20.23 -2.85
C PRO A 71 2.15 -20.44 -1.77
N PRO A 72 0.84 -20.20 -2.06
CA PRO A 72 0.28 -19.88 -3.37
C PRO A 72 0.27 -18.37 -3.75
N MET A 73 0.59 -17.47 -2.82
CA MET A 73 0.69 -16.02 -3.10
C MET A 73 2.12 -15.66 -3.50
N ALA A 74 2.40 -15.69 -4.80
CA ALA A 74 3.76 -15.58 -5.34
C ALA A 74 4.44 -14.20 -5.17
N ALA A 75 3.72 -13.19 -4.67
CA ALA A 75 4.25 -11.85 -4.43
C ALA A 75 4.21 -11.54 -2.92
N GLY A 76 5.37 -11.26 -2.32
CA GLY A 76 5.47 -10.83 -0.91
C GLY A 76 4.83 -9.45 -0.70
N HIS A 77 4.51 -9.08 0.53
CA HIS A 77 3.87 -7.78 0.82
C HIS A 77 4.24 -7.30 2.22
N LEU A 78 3.97 -6.03 2.48
CA LEU A 78 4.19 -5.40 3.78
C LEU A 78 2.86 -4.97 4.37
N VAL A 79 2.67 -5.20 5.67
CA VAL A 79 1.51 -4.68 6.40
C VAL A 79 1.94 -3.43 7.15
N MET A 80 1.16 -2.37 6.99
CA MET A 80 1.39 -1.07 7.58
C MET A 80 0.13 -0.56 8.28
N ALA A 81 0.31 0.34 9.23
CA ALA A 81 -0.76 1.10 9.85
C ALA A 81 -0.64 2.57 9.44
N ASP A 82 -1.77 3.21 9.14
CA ASP A 82 -1.84 4.66 8.99
C ASP A 82 -1.61 5.38 10.36
N PRO A 83 -1.58 6.72 10.41
CA PRO A 83 -1.38 7.45 11.66
C PRO A 83 -2.40 7.14 12.77
N GLU A 84 -3.60 6.67 12.41
CA GLU A 84 -4.65 6.30 13.36
C GLU A 84 -4.62 4.81 13.74
N GLY A 85 -3.81 4.00 13.06
CA GLY A 85 -3.66 2.59 13.32
C GLY A 85 -4.48 1.68 12.40
N ASN A 86 -5.14 2.20 11.37
CA ASN A 86 -5.84 1.34 10.42
C ASN A 86 -4.83 0.59 9.54
N GLU A 87 -5.03 -0.72 9.43
CA GLU A 87 -4.11 -1.59 8.70
C GLU A 87 -4.36 -1.54 7.19
N PHE A 88 -3.28 -1.51 6.42
CA PHE A 88 -3.28 -1.62 4.97
C PHE A 88 -2.04 -2.37 4.48
N CYS A 89 -2.12 -2.88 3.25
CA CYS A 89 -1.02 -3.61 2.63
C CYS A 89 -0.31 -2.76 1.57
N LEU A 90 1.01 -2.95 1.45
CA LEU A 90 1.81 -2.57 0.28
C LEU A 90 2.17 -3.83 -0.51
N ASP A 91 1.76 -3.88 -1.77
CA ASP A 91 1.97 -4.97 -2.74
C ASP A 91 2.40 -4.46 -4.13
#